data_AF-A0A9X3CV18-F1
#
_entry.id   AF-A0A9X3CV18-F1
#
_cell.length_a   1.000
_cell.length_b   1.000
_cell.length_c   1.000
_cell.angle_alpha   90.00
_cell.angle_beta   90.00
_cell.angle_gamma   90.00
#
_symmetry.space_group_name_H-M   'P 1'
#
loop_
_entity.id
_entity.type
_entity.pdbx_description
1 polymer ?
#
loop_
_entity_poly.entity_id
_entity_poly.type
_entity_poly.pdbx_seq_one_letter_code
_entity_poly.pdbx_strand_id
1 'polypeptide(L)'
;MGVLNDVLWAIVIGVITGLWFDSMMLGIVIGMAIVTNTISASLAGIFIPVILDKLKTDPALSGSVILTPVTDVFGFVAFLGLGTLFLI
;
A
#
# COMPACT_ATOMS: atom_id res chain seq x y z
N MET A 1 4.21 15.65 -6.12
CA MET A 1 4.98 15.47 -4.88
C MET A 1 4.87 14.08 -4.26
N GLY A 2 4.01 13.16 -4.77
CA GLY A 2 3.78 11.84 -4.17
C GLY A 2 4.82 10.76 -4.53
N VAL A 3 4.93 10.39 -5.82
CA VAL A 3 5.71 9.20 -6.23
C VAL A 3 7.18 9.21 -5.77
N LEU A 4 7.87 10.35 -5.85
CA LEU A 4 9.27 10.42 -5.39
C LEU A 4 9.39 10.17 -3.89
N ASN A 5 8.46 10.73 -3.09
CA ASN A 5 8.41 10.51 -1.65
C ASN A 5 8.05 9.06 -1.32
N ASP A 6 7.08 8.49 -2.04
CA ASP A 6 6.61 7.11 -1.86
C ASP A 6 7.73 6.10 -2.17
N VAL A 7 8.50 6.34 -3.23
CA VAL A 7 9.69 5.55 -3.57
C VAL A 7 10.78 5.71 -2.52
N LEU A 8 11.01 6.92 -2.00
CA LEU A 8 11.98 7.17 -0.94
C LEU A 8 11.63 6.36 0.32
N TRP A 9 10.36 6.39 0.74
CA TRP A 9 9.89 5.61 1.87
C TRP A 9 9.95 4.10 1.64
N ALA A 10 9.63 3.63 0.42
CA ALA A 10 9.76 2.23 0.08
C ALA A 10 11.21 1.74 0.19
N ILE A 11 12.17 2.55 -0.26
CA ILE A 11 13.61 2.24 -0.13
C ILE A 11 14.03 2.23 1.33
N VAL A 12 13.68 3.27 2.09
CA VAL A 12 14.05 3.39 3.51
C VAL A 12 13.52 2.19 4.31
N ILE A 13 12.23 1.88 4.17
CA ILE A 13 11.60 0.79 4.91
C ILE A 13 12.13 -0.57 4.42
N GLY A 14 12.29 -0.77 3.11
CA GLY A 14 12.85 -2.00 2.56
C GLY A 14 14.27 -2.28 3.06
N VAL A 15 15.12 -1.25 3.15
CA VAL A 15 16.47 -1.36 3.71
C VAL A 15 16.42 -1.68 5.21
N ILE A 16 15.59 -0.96 5.98
CA ILE A 16 15.44 -1.21 7.43
C ILE A 16 14.96 -2.65 7.67
N THR A 17 13.96 -3.13 6.94
CA THR A 17 13.48 -4.51 7.03
C THR A 17 14.57 -5.51 6.66
N GLY A 18 15.29 -5.28 5.56
CA GLY A 18 16.37 -6.18 5.15
C GLY A 18 17.46 -6.34 6.20
N LEU A 19 17.82 -5.23 6.87
CA LEU A 19 18.81 -5.21 7.96
C LEU A 19 18.27 -5.83 9.26
N TRP A 20 17.00 -5.60 9.59
CA TRP A 20 16.40 -6.09 10.83
C TRP A 20 16.27 -7.63 10.82
N PHE A 21 15.88 -8.18 9.68
CA PHE A 21 15.62 -9.61 9.53
C PHE A 21 16.80 -10.39 8.92
N ASP A 22 17.93 -9.73 8.71
CA ASP A 22 19.13 -10.29 8.06
C ASP A 22 18.79 -11.00 6.73
N SER A 23 17.81 -10.45 6.01
CA SER A 23 17.25 -11.04 4.79
C SER A 23 17.01 -9.96 3.74
N MET A 24 17.96 -9.86 2.81
CA MET A 24 17.88 -8.96 1.67
C MET A 24 16.62 -9.19 0.84
N MET A 25 16.20 -10.46 0.69
CA MET A 25 15.03 -10.83 -0.10
C MET A 25 13.73 -10.36 0.57
N LEU A 26 13.62 -10.45 1.90
CA LEU A 26 12.49 -9.90 2.64
C LEU A 26 12.42 -8.37 2.51
N GLY A 27 13.57 -7.69 2.56
CA GLY A 27 13.65 -6.24 2.34
C GLY A 27 13.15 -5.83 0.94
N ILE A 28 13.51 -6.58 -0.10
CA ILE A 28 13.03 -6.37 -1.48
C ILE A 28 11.51 -6.60 -1.58
N VAL A 29 11.00 -7.68 -0.98
CA VAL A 29 9.56 -8.00 -0.96
C VAL A 29 8.76 -6.88 -0.28
N ILE A 30 9.22 -6.40 0.87
CA ILE A 30 8.58 -5.29 1.60
C ILE A 30 8.65 -3.99 0.80
N GLY A 31 9.80 -3.67 0.21
CA GLY A 31 9.94 -2.48 -0.64
C GLY A 31 8.95 -2.49 -1.81
N MET A 32 8.84 -3.62 -2.52
CA MET A 32 7.86 -3.77 -3.60
C MET A 32 6.41 -3.72 -3.11
N ALA A 33 6.12 -4.31 -1.95
CA ALA A 33 4.79 -4.28 -1.34
C ALA A 33 4.38 -2.83 -0.99
N ILE A 34 5.29 -2.02 -0.47
CA ILE A 34 5.03 -0.60 -0.15
C ILE A 34 4.73 0.19 -1.41
N VAL A 35 5.55 0.06 -2.46
CA VAL A 35 5.29 0.74 -3.75
C VAL A 35 3.90 0.40 -4.28
N THR A 36 3.57 -0.89 -4.29
CA THR A 36 2.26 -1.39 -4.73
C THR A 36 1.13 -0.84 -3.87
N ASN A 37 1.33 -0.79 -2.54
CA ASN A 37 0.35 -0.24 -1.61
C ASN A 37 0.10 1.25 -1.85
N THR A 38 1.15 2.06 -2.08
CA THR A 38 1.00 3.50 -2.37
C THR A 38 0.28 3.78 -3.68
N ILE A 39 0.46 2.95 -4.71
CA ILE A 39 -0.30 3.03 -5.95
C ILE A 39 -1.78 2.74 -5.67
N SER A 40 -2.07 1.65 -4.97
CA SER A 40 -3.44 1.29 -4.58
C SER A 40 -4.10 2.36 -3.72
N ALA A 41 -3.36 2.96 -2.78
CA ALA A 41 -3.84 4.05 -1.94
C ALA A 41 -4.16 5.31 -2.74
N SER A 42 -3.32 5.66 -3.72
CA SER A 42 -3.57 6.79 -4.62
C SER A 42 -4.81 6.58 -5.47
N LEU A 43 -5.00 5.37 -6.00
CA LEU A 43 -6.20 5.01 -6.75
C LEU A 43 -7.44 5.01 -5.85
N ALA A 44 -7.38 4.38 -4.69
CA ALA A 44 -8.47 4.33 -3.73
C ALA A 44 -8.88 5.74 -3.26
N GLY A 45 -7.91 6.63 -3.03
CA GLY A 45 -8.16 8.02 -2.65
C GLY A 45 -8.92 8.83 -3.70
N ILE A 46 -8.86 8.43 -4.97
CA ILE A 46 -9.63 9.06 -6.07
C ILE A 46 -10.95 8.32 -6.30
N PHE A 47 -10.92 6.99 -6.40
CA PHE A 47 -12.08 6.19 -6.76
C PHE A 47 -13.11 6.06 -5.63
N ILE A 48 -12.69 5.90 -4.38
CA ILE A 48 -13.62 5.70 -3.27
C ILE A 48 -14.55 6.90 -3.10
N PRO A 49 -14.07 8.16 -3.03
CA PRO A 49 -14.96 9.32 -2.94
C PRO A 49 -15.92 9.41 -4.13
N VAL A 50 -15.43 9.15 -5.35
CA VAL A 50 -16.25 9.19 -6.58
C VAL A 50 -17.32 8.10 -6.59
N ILE A 51 -17.01 6.90 -6.12
CA ILE A 51 -17.97 5.79 -6.02
C ILE A 51 -19.02 6.11 -4.95
N LEU A 52 -18.61 6.64 -3.79
CA LEU A 52 -19.53 7.02 -2.72
C LEU A 52 -20.49 8.13 -3.14
N ASP A 53 -19.98 9.14 -3.83
CA ASP A 53 -20.81 10.22 -4.38
C ASP A 53 -21.84 9.69 -5.39
N LYS A 54 -21.44 8.75 -6.27
CA LYS A 54 -22.36 8.06 -7.19
C LYS A 54 -23.43 7.23 -6.47
N LEU A 55 -23.12 6.69 -5.30
CA LEU A 55 -24.05 5.93 -4.47
C LEU A 55 -24.93 6.83 -3.58
N LYS A 56 -24.78 8.17 -3.67
CA LYS A 56 -25.46 9.17 -2.83
C LYS A 56 -25.13 9.04 -1.34
N THR A 57 -24.00 8.43 -1.01
CA THR A 57 -23.49 8.30 0.37
C THR A 57 -22.50 9.42 0.60
N ASP A 58 -22.61 10.12 1.73
CA ASP A 58 -21.73 11.25 2.05
C ASP A 58 -20.25 10.81 2.13
N PRO A 59 -19.40 11.23 1.17
CA PRO A 59 -17.98 10.87 1.17
C PRO A 59 -17.23 11.45 2.38
N ALA A 60 -17.73 12.52 3.00
CA ALA A 60 -17.09 13.16 4.13
C ALA A 60 -17.20 12.31 5.42
N LEU A 61 -18.31 11.60 5.60
CA LEU A 61 -18.50 10.71 6.76
C LEU A 61 -17.84 9.34 6.57
N SER A 62 -17.83 8.83 5.33
CA SER A 62 -17.42 7.45 5.05
C SER A 62 -16.07 7.32 4.37
N GLY A 63 -15.46 8.43 3.93
CA GLY A 63 -14.23 8.45 3.15
C GLY A 63 -13.09 7.73 3.85
N SER A 64 -12.69 8.14 5.06
CA SER A 64 -11.58 7.50 5.77
C SER A 64 -11.92 6.09 6.26
N VAL A 65 -13.14 5.88 6.76
CA VAL A 65 -13.62 4.60 7.30
C VAL A 65 -13.61 3.50 6.23
N ILE A 66 -13.87 3.84 4.96
CA ILE A 66 -13.84 2.90 3.85
C ILE A 66 -12.46 2.88 3.17
N LEU A 67 -11.78 4.02 3.11
CA LEU A 67 -10.46 4.13 2.46
C LEU A 67 -9.41 3.28 3.18
N THR A 68 -9.26 3.41 4.49
CA THR A 68 -8.16 2.73 5.20
C THR A 68 -8.27 1.21 5.15
N PRO A 69 -9.44 0.55 5.37
CA PRO A 69 -9.52 -0.90 5.24
C PRO A 69 -9.29 -1.40 3.82
N VAL A 70 -9.73 -0.64 2.81
CA VAL A 70 -9.48 -1.01 1.40
C VAL A 70 -7.98 -0.97 1.12
N THR A 71 -7.29 0.11 1.51
CA THR A 71 -5.85 0.20 1.33
C THR A 71 -5.10 -0.86 2.15
N ASP A 72 -5.57 -1.19 3.35
CA ASP A 72 -4.98 -2.24 4.18
C ASP A 72 -5.08 -3.62 3.50
N VAL A 73 -6.24 -3.97 2.92
CA VAL A 73 -6.41 -5.23 2.18
C VAL A 73 -5.45 -5.31 1.00
N PHE A 74 -5.32 -4.25 0.20
CA PHE A 74 -4.36 -4.23 -0.91
C PHE A 74 -2.91 -4.33 -0.43
N GLY A 75 -2.56 -3.65 0.67
CA GLY A 75 -1.24 -3.74 1.29
C GLY A 75 -0.90 -5.15 1.78
N PHE A 76 -1.84 -5.80 2.48
CA PHE A 76 -1.69 -7.19 2.92
C PHE A 76 -1.58 -8.17 1.75
N VAL A 77 -2.43 -8.04 0.74
CA VAL A 77 -2.40 -8.90 -0.45
C VAL A 77 -1.08 -8.72 -1.21
N ALA A 78 -0.59 -7.49 -1.35
CA ALA A 78 0.69 -7.23 -2.00
C ALA A 78 1.84 -7.86 -1.21
N PHE A 79 1.89 -7.68 0.11
CA PHE A 79 2.93 -8.26 0.95
C PHE A 79 2.92 -9.80 0.93
N LEU A 80 1.77 -10.42 1.21
CA LEU A 80 1.64 -11.87 1.27
C LEU A 80 1.79 -12.53 -0.10
N GLY A 81 1.26 -11.90 -1.15
CA GLY A 81 1.38 -12.38 -2.53
C GLY A 81 2.82 -12.34 -3.01
N LEU A 82 3.53 -11.22 -2.81
CA LEU A 82 4.94 -11.12 -3.15
C LEU A 82 5.80 -12.04 -2.27
N GLY A 83 5.51 -12.13 -0.98
CA GLY A 83 6.19 -13.08 -0.09
C GLY A 83 6.04 -14.53 -0.56
N THR A 84 4.84 -14.92 -0.99
CA THR A 84 4.59 -16.26 -1.53
C THR A 84 5.32 -16.51 -2.84
N LEU A 85 5.42 -15.51 -3.72
CA LEU A 85 6.09 -15.66 -5.02
C LEU A 85 7.63 -15.67 -4.93
N PHE A 86 8.19 -14.98 -3.93
CA PHE A 86 9.64 -14.76 -3.85
C PHE A 86 10.32 -15.47 -2.67
N LEU A 87 9.62 -15.82 -1.60
CA LEU A 87 10.21 -16.38 -0.37
C LEU A 87 9.81 -17.85 -0.09
N ILE A 88 8.88 -18.41 -0.87
CA ILE A 88 8.49 -19.84 -0.82
C ILE A 88 9.04 -20.52 -2.07
#